data_AF-A0A965JBN6-F1
#
_entry.id   AF-A0A965JBN6-F1
#
_cell.length_a   1.000
_cell.length_b   1.000
_cell.length_c   1.000
_cell.angle_alpha   90.00
_cell.angle_beta   90.00
_cell.angle_gamma   90.00
#
_symmetry.space_group_name_H-M   'P 1'
#
loop_
_entity.id
_entity.type
_entity.pdbx_description
1 polymer ?
#
loop_
_entity_poly.entity_id
_entity_poly.type
_entity_poly.pdbx_seq_one_letter_code
_entity_poly.pdbx_strand_id
1 'polypeptide(L)'
;MFNESEFKKYATGHVGISSLNYDRYTSIWKSSLTPYIIEERQLNVAQMDVFSRLMMDRILFLGTGINDQVANIVQAQLLFLESVDSKKDIQIYINSPGGSVYAGLGIYDTMQIIKPDVATICTGMAASMGAVLMCAGEKGKRTALKHARVMIHQPLGGAEGQASDIEITAREIQKLKKELYEIIAHHSGQ
;
A
#
# COMPACT_ATOMS: atom_id res chain seq x y z
N MET A 1 27.20 14.11 -18.85
CA MET A 1 26.79 12.79 -18.30
C MET A 1 27.56 12.62 -17.01
N PHE A 2 26.94 12.80 -15.84
CA PHE A 2 27.64 12.66 -14.55
C PHE A 2 28.03 11.20 -14.34
N ASN A 3 29.30 10.93 -14.06
CA ASN A 3 29.79 9.57 -13.85
C ASN A 3 29.38 9.10 -12.44
N GLU A 4 28.42 8.17 -12.35
CA GLU A 4 27.91 7.64 -11.08
C GLU A 4 29.04 7.12 -10.15
N SER A 5 30.13 6.61 -10.72
CA SER A 5 31.28 6.11 -9.96
C SER A 5 32.09 7.23 -9.29
N GLU A 6 32.09 8.42 -9.87
CA GLU A 6 32.84 9.58 -9.37
C GLU A 6 32.09 10.24 -8.20
N PHE A 7 30.76 10.34 -8.33
CA PHE A 7 29.91 10.83 -7.24
C PHE A 7 29.91 9.88 -6.04
N LYS A 8 29.88 8.55 -6.26
CA LYS A 8 30.03 7.56 -5.17
C LYS A 8 31.34 7.76 -4.42
N LYS A 9 32.46 7.91 -5.13
CA LYS A 9 33.79 8.13 -4.53
C LYS A 9 33.86 9.43 -3.73
N TYR A 10 33.24 10.51 -4.22
CA TYR A 10 33.16 11.77 -3.48
C TYR A 10 32.31 11.63 -2.21
N ALA A 11 31.11 11.03 -2.32
CA ALA A 11 30.20 10.85 -1.20
C ALA A 11 30.79 9.97 -0.09
N THR A 12 31.45 8.86 -0.45
CA THR A 12 32.03 7.94 0.53
C THR A 12 33.40 8.37 1.05
N GLY A 13 34.20 9.06 0.22
CA GLY A 13 35.57 9.43 0.55
C GLY A 13 35.75 10.82 1.15
N HIS A 14 35.00 11.81 0.66
CA HIS A 14 35.16 13.22 1.08
C HIS A 14 34.07 13.67 2.04
N VAL A 15 32.83 13.22 1.84
CA VAL A 15 31.68 13.57 2.70
C VAL A 15 31.52 12.56 3.86
N GLY A 16 32.19 11.40 3.79
CA GLY A 16 32.17 10.39 4.85
C GLY A 16 30.87 9.58 4.94
N ILE A 17 30.03 9.58 3.89
CA ILE A 17 28.82 8.78 3.85
C ILE A 17 29.21 7.30 3.72
N SER A 18 28.72 6.44 4.61
CA SER A 18 28.92 4.99 4.49
C SER A 18 28.45 4.48 3.12
N SER A 19 29.23 3.60 2.48
CA SER A 19 28.84 3.00 1.19
C SER A 19 27.48 2.32 1.28
N LEU A 20 27.14 1.71 2.43
CA LEU A 20 25.85 1.07 2.63
C LEU A 20 24.69 2.09 2.63
N ASN A 21 24.90 3.28 3.20
CA ASN A 21 23.93 4.36 3.18
C ASN A 21 23.81 5.00 1.80
N TYR A 22 24.92 5.14 1.07
CA TYR A 22 24.92 5.59 -0.32
C TYR A 22 24.16 4.60 -1.23
N ASP A 23 24.43 3.31 -1.10
CA ASP A 23 23.79 2.26 -1.90
C ASP A 23 22.29 2.11 -1.56
N ARG A 24 21.91 2.32 -0.28
CA ARG A 24 20.50 2.44 0.12
C ARG A 24 19.84 3.69 -0.46
N TYR A 25 20.48 4.84 -0.39
CA TYR A 25 19.92 6.10 -0.91
C TYR A 25 19.77 6.06 -2.44
N THR A 26 20.78 5.58 -3.14
CA THR A 26 20.74 5.45 -4.61
C THR A 26 19.76 4.38 -5.06
N SER A 27 19.58 3.29 -4.32
CA SER A 27 18.53 2.31 -4.63
C SER A 27 17.13 2.88 -4.40
N ILE A 28 16.91 3.69 -3.37
CA ILE A 28 15.66 4.44 -3.18
C ILE A 28 15.44 5.45 -4.32
N TRP A 29 16.46 6.24 -4.67
CA TRP A 29 16.35 7.25 -5.73
C TRP A 29 16.13 6.63 -7.12
N LYS A 30 16.81 5.53 -7.44
CA LYS A 30 16.57 4.76 -8.68
C LYS A 30 15.19 4.07 -8.67
N SER A 31 14.64 3.74 -7.50
CA SER A 31 13.28 3.21 -7.36
C SER A 31 12.20 4.29 -7.48
N SER A 32 12.56 5.58 -7.31
CA SER A 32 11.66 6.72 -7.47
C SER A 32 11.54 7.23 -8.92
N LEU A 33 11.95 6.43 -9.92
CA LEU A 33 11.71 6.73 -11.34
C LEU A 33 10.23 6.45 -11.69
N THR A 34 9.32 7.23 -11.12
CA THR A 34 7.97 7.31 -11.66
C THR A 34 8.04 8.08 -12.97
N PRO A 35 7.63 7.50 -14.11
CA PRO A 35 7.65 8.22 -15.38
C PRO A 35 6.78 9.48 -15.25
N TYR A 36 7.28 10.61 -15.77
CA TYR A 36 6.52 11.85 -15.84
C TYR A 36 5.73 11.92 -17.15
N ILE A 37 4.45 12.25 -17.05
CA ILE A 37 3.56 12.57 -18.17
C ILE A 37 3.43 14.10 -18.22
N ILE A 38 3.50 14.65 -19.44
CA ILE A 38 3.25 16.07 -19.69
C ILE A 38 1.77 16.19 -20.12
N GLU A 39 0.95 16.87 -19.32
CA GLU A 39 -0.44 17.18 -19.66
C GLU A 39 -0.53 18.64 -20.16
N GLU A 40 -0.92 18.83 -21.43
CA GLU A 40 -1.22 20.15 -21.98
C GLU A 40 -2.65 20.56 -21.60
N ARG A 41 -2.79 21.49 -20.64
CA ARG A 41 -4.05 22.23 -20.44
C ARG A 41 -3.95 23.58 -21.13
N GLN A 42 -5.08 24.12 -21.59
CA GLN A 42 -5.19 25.34 -22.42
C GLN A 42 -4.41 26.56 -21.90
N LEU A 43 -3.98 26.59 -20.63
CA LEU A 43 -3.20 27.70 -20.06
C LEU A 43 -1.98 27.31 -19.22
N ASN A 44 -1.64 26.02 -18.99
CA ASN A 44 -0.45 25.63 -18.21
C ASN A 44 0.02 24.21 -18.55
N VAL A 45 1.33 24.03 -18.77
CA VAL A 45 2.00 22.73 -18.84
C VAL A 45 2.44 22.35 -17.43
N ALA A 46 1.88 21.28 -16.87
CA ALA A 46 2.34 20.71 -15.60
C ALA A 46 2.99 19.35 -15.85
N GLN A 47 4.24 19.16 -15.40
CA GLN A 47 4.83 17.83 -15.31
C GLN A 47 4.21 17.11 -14.11
N MET A 48 3.59 15.96 -14.36
CA MET A 48 2.98 15.13 -13.34
C MET A 48 3.44 13.70 -13.52
N ASP A 49 3.70 12.97 -12.45
CA ASP A 49 4.01 11.54 -12.57
C ASP A 49 2.76 10.72 -12.92
N VAL A 50 2.95 9.53 -13.49
CA VAL A 50 1.85 8.65 -13.92
C VAL A 50 0.87 8.33 -12.79
N PHE A 51 1.35 8.13 -11.56
CA PHE A 51 0.46 7.80 -10.43
C PHE A 51 -0.34 9.01 -9.97
N SER A 52 0.26 10.21 -9.97
CA SER A 52 -0.47 11.46 -9.72
C SER A 52 -1.54 11.71 -10.78
N ARG A 53 -1.27 11.40 -12.06
CA ARG A 53 -2.29 11.49 -13.11
C ARG A 53 -3.41 10.48 -12.89
N LEU A 54 -3.11 9.23 -12.57
CA LEU A 54 -4.12 8.20 -12.28
C LEU A 54 -4.95 8.52 -11.04
N MET A 55 -4.34 9.13 -10.01
CA MET A 55 -5.05 9.58 -8.81
C MET A 55 -6.10 10.65 -9.14
N MET A 56 -5.87 11.52 -10.13
CA MET A 56 -6.90 12.46 -10.60
C MET A 56 -8.11 11.74 -11.21
N ASP A 57 -7.91 10.56 -11.81
CA ASP A 57 -8.97 9.67 -12.28
C ASP A 57 -9.48 8.73 -11.16
N ARG A 58 -9.11 9.00 -9.90
CA ARG A 58 -9.49 8.27 -8.68
C ARG A 58 -9.00 6.82 -8.66
N ILE A 59 -7.85 6.58 -9.28
CA ILE A 59 -7.18 5.28 -9.32
C ILE A 59 -5.97 5.30 -8.39
N LEU A 60 -5.97 4.42 -7.39
CA LEU A 60 -4.89 4.20 -6.44
C LEU A 60 -4.21 2.85 -6.71
N PHE A 61 -2.90 2.78 -6.49
CA PHE A 61 -2.12 1.55 -6.64
C PHE A 61 -1.54 1.10 -5.30
N LEU A 62 -1.97 -0.09 -4.85
CA LEU A 62 -1.35 -0.82 -3.75
C LEU A 62 -0.47 -1.93 -4.32
N GLY A 63 0.71 -1.54 -4.81
CA GLY A 63 1.63 -2.40 -5.56
C GLY A 63 2.82 -2.94 -4.77
N THR A 64 2.90 -2.69 -3.46
CA THR A 64 4.03 -3.04 -2.60
C THR A 64 3.57 -3.71 -1.31
N GLY A 65 4.53 -4.16 -0.49
CA GLY A 65 4.24 -4.68 0.85
C GLY A 65 3.63 -3.60 1.75
N ILE A 66 2.65 -3.99 2.56
CA ILE A 66 1.93 -3.08 3.45
C ILE A 66 2.77 -2.79 4.69
N ASN A 67 3.10 -1.53 4.90
CA ASN A 67 3.75 -1.01 6.10
C ASN A 67 3.13 0.34 6.46
N ASP A 68 3.55 0.94 7.58
CA ASP A 68 2.95 2.17 8.10
C ASP A 68 3.06 3.34 7.10
N GLN A 69 4.17 3.44 6.36
CA GLN A 69 4.34 4.48 5.34
C GLN A 69 3.34 4.30 4.20
N VAL A 70 3.20 3.09 3.65
CA VAL A 70 2.26 2.80 2.58
C VAL A 70 0.83 3.03 3.05
N ALA A 71 0.49 2.58 4.27
CA ALA A 71 -0.83 2.80 4.85
C ALA A 71 -1.16 4.27 5.01
N ASN A 72 -0.23 5.08 5.53
CA ASN A 72 -0.45 6.52 5.68
C ASN A 72 -0.68 7.22 4.33
N ILE A 73 0.07 6.82 3.29
CA ILE A 73 -0.12 7.37 1.94
C ILE A 73 -1.51 6.99 1.39
N VAL A 74 -1.89 5.72 1.46
CA VAL A 74 -3.18 5.26 0.92
C VAL A 74 -4.34 5.89 1.69
N GLN A 75 -4.27 5.98 3.02
CA GLN A 75 -5.29 6.64 3.83
C GLN A 75 -5.42 8.13 3.47
N ALA A 76 -4.30 8.85 3.33
CA ALA A 76 -4.32 10.25 2.91
C ALA A 76 -4.92 10.43 1.50
N GLN A 77 -4.60 9.54 0.57
CA GLN A 77 -5.18 9.54 -0.77
C GLN A 77 -6.69 9.29 -0.76
N LEU A 78 -7.17 8.33 0.04
CA LEU A 78 -8.60 8.04 0.20
C LEU A 78 -9.37 9.24 0.75
N LEU A 79 -8.88 9.83 1.84
CA LEU A 79 -9.48 11.02 2.45
C LEU A 79 -9.44 12.23 1.50
N PHE A 80 -8.35 12.40 0.77
CA PHE A 80 -8.24 13.45 -0.25
C PHE A 80 -9.28 13.26 -1.35
N LEU A 81 -9.43 12.05 -1.89
CA LEU A 81 -10.40 11.75 -2.94
C LEU A 81 -11.85 11.91 -2.46
N GLU A 82 -12.15 11.56 -1.21
CA GLU A 82 -13.45 11.89 -0.59
C GLU A 82 -13.69 13.40 -0.56
N SER A 83 -12.69 14.19 -0.16
CA SER A 83 -12.79 15.65 -0.05
C SER A 83 -13.02 16.34 -1.40
N VAL A 84 -12.47 15.78 -2.48
CA VAL A 84 -12.60 16.30 -3.84
C VAL A 84 -13.98 16.00 -4.42
N ASP A 85 -14.45 14.75 -4.27
CA ASP A 85 -15.78 14.34 -4.73
C ASP A 85 -16.22 13.10 -3.96
N SER A 86 -17.11 13.28 -2.99
CA SER A 86 -17.60 12.21 -2.11
C SER A 86 -18.64 11.29 -2.78
N LYS A 87 -19.06 11.58 -4.02
CA LYS A 87 -20.09 10.80 -4.73
C LYS A 87 -19.52 9.84 -5.77
N LYS A 88 -18.24 9.98 -6.12
CA LYS A 88 -17.59 9.17 -7.16
C LYS A 88 -16.76 8.07 -6.55
N ASP A 89 -16.89 6.87 -7.10
CA ASP A 89 -16.11 5.69 -6.74
C ASP A 89 -14.60 5.96 -6.75
N ILE A 90 -13.90 5.22 -5.91
CA ILE A 90 -12.43 5.14 -5.89
C ILE A 90 -12.04 3.73 -6.30
N GLN A 91 -11.05 3.58 -7.16
CA GLN A 91 -10.53 2.28 -7.58
C GLN A 91 -9.17 2.02 -6.93
N ILE A 92 -9.02 0.89 -6.25
CA ILE A 92 -7.74 0.42 -5.72
C ILE A 92 -7.28 -0.80 -6.51
N TYR A 93 -6.16 -0.65 -7.21
CA TYR A 93 -5.48 -1.72 -7.93
C TYR A 93 -4.49 -2.39 -6.98
N ILE A 94 -4.73 -3.66 -6.67
CA ILE A 94 -4.00 -4.42 -5.65
C ILE A 94 -3.08 -5.43 -6.31
N ASN A 95 -1.78 -5.28 -6.02
CA ASN A 95 -0.75 -6.26 -6.28
C ASN A 95 0.22 -6.25 -5.10
N SER A 96 -0.19 -6.86 -4.00
CA SER A 96 0.53 -6.81 -2.72
C SER A 96 0.72 -8.21 -2.13
N PRO A 97 1.93 -8.53 -1.62
CA PRO A 97 2.16 -9.74 -0.84
C PRO A 97 1.53 -9.69 0.57
N GLY A 98 0.88 -8.58 0.93
CA GLY A 98 0.43 -8.29 2.29
C GLY A 98 1.49 -7.54 3.09
N GLY A 99 1.45 -7.63 4.41
CA GLY A 99 2.38 -6.93 5.30
C GLY A 99 1.83 -6.76 6.71
N SER A 100 2.13 -5.62 7.33
CA SER A 100 1.70 -5.28 8.69
C SER A 100 0.17 -5.32 8.82
N VAL A 101 -0.32 -6.08 9.81
CA VAL A 101 -1.75 -6.24 10.10
C VAL A 101 -2.35 -4.90 10.52
N TYR A 102 -1.74 -4.20 11.48
CA TYR A 102 -2.26 -2.91 11.96
C TYR A 102 -2.24 -1.84 10.86
N ALA A 103 -1.19 -1.77 10.05
CA ALA A 103 -1.14 -0.86 8.92
C ALA A 103 -2.25 -1.15 7.91
N GLY A 104 -2.50 -2.45 7.63
CA GLY A 104 -3.60 -2.88 6.78
C GLY A 104 -4.98 -2.56 7.37
N LEU A 105 -5.17 -2.70 8.68
CA LEU A 105 -6.43 -2.36 9.35
C LEU A 105 -6.73 -0.85 9.27
N GLY A 106 -5.72 0.02 9.34
CA GLY A 106 -5.92 1.46 9.11
C GLY A 106 -6.43 1.79 7.71
N ILE A 107 -5.89 1.12 6.68
CA ILE A 107 -6.41 1.23 5.30
C ILE A 107 -7.85 0.70 5.24
N TYR A 108 -8.10 -0.47 5.82
CA TYR A 108 -9.41 -1.11 5.85
C TYR A 108 -10.48 -0.18 6.43
N ASP A 109 -10.26 0.33 7.64
CA ASP A 109 -11.21 1.21 8.32
C ASP A 109 -11.45 2.50 7.55
N THR A 110 -10.39 3.05 6.92
CA THR A 110 -10.53 4.23 6.05
C THR A 110 -11.38 3.92 4.83
N MET A 111 -11.24 2.74 4.21
CA MET A 111 -12.12 2.33 3.10
C MET A 111 -13.58 2.23 3.54
N GLN A 112 -13.85 1.83 4.80
CA GLN A 112 -15.22 1.65 5.29
C GLN A 112 -15.88 2.97 5.74
N ILE A 113 -15.11 3.96 6.18
CA ILE A 113 -15.67 5.21 6.76
C ILE A 113 -15.92 6.30 5.72
N ILE A 114 -15.17 6.31 4.61
CA ILE A 114 -15.34 7.31 3.58
C ILE A 114 -16.65 7.09 2.80
N LYS A 115 -17.26 8.17 2.32
CA LYS A 115 -18.51 8.11 1.56
C LYS A 115 -18.42 7.44 0.19
N PRO A 116 -17.34 7.62 -0.59
CA PRO A 116 -17.20 6.94 -1.87
C PRO A 116 -17.16 5.42 -1.75
N ASP A 117 -17.83 4.73 -2.66
CA ASP A 117 -17.63 3.29 -2.83
C ASP A 117 -16.18 3.01 -3.26
N VAL A 118 -15.54 2.05 -2.59
CA VAL A 118 -14.17 1.64 -2.92
C VAL A 118 -14.21 0.35 -3.73
N ALA A 119 -13.96 0.44 -5.04
CA ALA A 119 -13.79 -0.70 -5.92
C ALA A 119 -12.37 -1.28 -5.77
N THR A 120 -12.25 -2.60 -5.64
CA THR A 120 -10.96 -3.29 -5.52
C THR A 120 -10.72 -4.20 -6.73
N ILE A 121 -9.51 -4.11 -7.30
CA ILE A 121 -9.12 -4.84 -8.50
C ILE A 121 -7.78 -5.55 -8.24
N CYS A 122 -7.79 -6.87 -8.16
CA CYS A 122 -6.55 -7.64 -8.05
C CYS A 122 -5.91 -7.84 -9.43
N THR A 123 -4.71 -7.29 -9.63
CA THR A 123 -4.03 -7.32 -10.93
C THR A 123 -2.90 -8.34 -11.03
N GLY A 124 -2.39 -8.82 -9.89
CA GLY A 124 -1.35 -9.84 -9.85
C GLY A 124 -1.55 -10.77 -8.67
N MET A 125 -1.25 -10.29 -7.47
CA MET A 125 -1.45 -11.04 -6.24
C MET A 125 -2.06 -10.17 -5.15
N ALA A 126 -3.07 -10.70 -4.46
CA ALA A 126 -3.58 -10.18 -3.21
C ALA A 126 -3.38 -11.26 -2.15
N ALA A 127 -2.30 -11.16 -1.39
CA ALA A 127 -1.93 -12.15 -0.38
C ALA A 127 -2.03 -11.57 1.03
N SER A 128 -2.39 -12.39 2.02
CA SER A 128 -2.44 -12.01 3.43
C SER A 128 -3.31 -10.75 3.66
N MET A 129 -2.78 -9.69 4.29
CA MET A 129 -3.49 -8.40 4.39
C MET A 129 -3.89 -7.79 3.05
N GLY A 130 -3.19 -8.08 1.96
CA GLY A 130 -3.62 -7.68 0.62
C GLY A 130 -4.92 -8.38 0.18
N ALA A 131 -5.12 -9.64 0.58
CA ALA A 131 -6.36 -10.37 0.34
C ALA A 131 -7.53 -9.81 1.19
N VAL A 132 -7.26 -9.44 2.45
CA VAL A 132 -8.24 -8.78 3.32
C VAL A 132 -8.72 -7.47 2.70
N LEU A 133 -7.79 -6.61 2.29
CA LEU A 133 -8.12 -5.33 1.64
C LEU A 133 -8.83 -5.52 0.29
N MET A 134 -8.45 -6.52 -0.50
CA MET A 134 -9.18 -6.87 -1.72
C MET A 134 -10.62 -7.26 -1.42
N CYS A 135 -10.85 -8.07 -0.39
CA CYS A 135 -12.19 -8.51 0.02
C CYS A 135 -13.04 -7.34 0.56
N ALA A 136 -12.40 -6.34 1.17
CA ALA A 136 -13.05 -5.19 1.81
C ALA A 136 -13.60 -4.11 0.88
N GLY A 137 -13.45 -4.27 -0.44
CA GLY A 137 -14.08 -3.37 -1.41
C GLY A 137 -15.60 -3.48 -1.42
N GLU A 138 -16.26 -2.47 -1.98
CA GLU A 138 -17.71 -2.39 -2.05
C GLU A 138 -18.32 -3.62 -2.74
N LYS A 139 -19.46 -4.09 -2.22
CA LYS A 139 -20.12 -5.30 -2.71
C LYS A 139 -20.48 -5.15 -4.18
N GLY A 140 -20.08 -6.13 -5.00
CA GLY A 140 -20.29 -6.10 -6.45
C GLY A 140 -19.24 -5.30 -7.23
N LYS A 141 -18.33 -4.59 -6.55
CA LYS A 141 -17.22 -3.82 -7.17
C LYS A 141 -15.84 -4.40 -6.88
N ARG A 142 -15.79 -5.67 -6.48
CA ARG A 142 -14.55 -6.44 -6.23
C ARG A 142 -14.27 -7.35 -7.41
N THR A 143 -13.15 -7.15 -8.08
CA THR A 143 -12.78 -7.89 -9.28
C THR A 143 -11.34 -8.38 -9.24
N ALA A 144 -11.03 -9.36 -10.07
CA ALA A 144 -9.68 -9.89 -10.23
C ALA A 144 -9.42 -10.15 -11.71
N LEU A 145 -8.19 -9.88 -12.16
CA LEU A 145 -7.78 -10.26 -13.51
C LEU A 145 -7.66 -11.78 -13.63
N LYS A 146 -7.77 -12.29 -14.87
CA LYS A 146 -7.81 -13.73 -15.19
C LYS A 146 -6.68 -14.55 -14.55
N HIS A 147 -5.48 -13.98 -14.45
CA HIS A 147 -4.29 -14.67 -13.92
C HIS A 147 -3.92 -14.24 -12.51
N ALA A 148 -4.75 -13.42 -11.87
CA ALA A 148 -4.51 -12.99 -10.50
C ALA A 148 -4.57 -14.18 -9.53
N ARG A 149 -3.95 -13.99 -8.36
CA ARG A 149 -3.97 -14.95 -7.24
C ARG A 149 -4.43 -14.24 -5.97
N VAL A 150 -5.32 -14.89 -5.25
CA VAL A 150 -5.74 -14.47 -3.91
C VAL A 150 -5.26 -15.54 -2.93
N MET A 151 -4.54 -15.14 -1.90
CA MET A 151 -4.01 -16.06 -0.90
C MET A 151 -4.36 -15.56 0.49
N ILE A 152 -5.10 -16.38 1.25
CA ILE A 152 -5.45 -16.13 2.64
C ILE A 152 -4.65 -17.07 3.54
N HIS A 153 -4.13 -16.56 4.65
CA HIS A 153 -3.53 -17.37 5.71
C HIS A 153 -3.71 -16.66 7.05
N GLN A 154 -3.59 -17.40 8.15
CA GLN A 154 -3.62 -16.82 9.50
C GLN A 154 -2.44 -15.85 9.72
N PRO A 155 -2.59 -14.81 10.57
CA PRO A 155 -1.51 -13.87 10.82
C PRO A 155 -0.27 -14.57 11.39
N LEU A 156 0.90 -14.05 11.02
CA LEU A 156 2.19 -14.51 11.52
C LEU A 156 2.66 -13.54 12.61
N GLY A 157 3.19 -14.08 13.70
CA GLY A 157 3.75 -13.31 14.80
C GLY A 157 4.74 -14.16 15.60
N GLY A 158 5.46 -13.51 16.50
CA GLY A 158 6.42 -14.15 17.40
C GLY A 158 6.43 -13.41 18.74
N ALA A 159 6.86 -14.10 19.79
CA ALA A 159 6.97 -13.54 21.14
C ALA A 159 8.22 -14.11 21.82
N GLU A 160 8.93 -13.26 22.55
CA GLU A 160 10.09 -13.61 23.38
C GLU A 160 10.05 -12.72 24.63
N GLY A 161 10.50 -13.22 25.78
CA GLY A 161 10.51 -12.47 27.03
C GLY A 161 10.00 -13.28 28.22
N GLN A 162 9.47 -12.59 29.23
CA GLN A 162 8.88 -13.26 30.39
C GLN A 162 7.62 -14.05 29.97
N ALA A 163 7.27 -15.07 30.74
CA ALA A 163 6.08 -15.89 30.47
C ALA A 163 4.81 -15.04 30.30
N SER A 164 4.67 -13.97 31.10
CA SER A 164 3.59 -12.99 31.01
C SER A 164 3.60 -12.20 29.68
N ASP A 165 4.76 -11.77 29.19
CA ASP A 165 4.88 -11.03 27.93
C ASP A 165 4.54 -11.91 26.72
N ILE A 166 5.00 -13.17 26.78
CA ILE A 166 4.67 -14.19 25.78
C ILE A 166 3.16 -14.44 25.75
N GLU A 167 2.53 -14.59 26.91
CA GLU A 167 1.10 -14.81 27.01
C GLU A 167 0.29 -13.63 26.45
N ILE A 168 0.66 -12.39 26.80
CA ILE A 168 0.01 -11.17 26.30
C ILE A 168 0.09 -11.11 24.77
N THR A 169 1.28 -11.34 24.21
CA THR A 169 1.51 -11.28 22.77
C THR A 169 0.73 -12.39 22.04
N ALA A 170 0.71 -13.60 22.59
CA ALA A 170 -0.06 -14.71 22.04
C ALA A 170 -1.57 -14.41 22.02
N ARG A 171 -2.11 -13.80 23.08
CA ARG A 171 -3.52 -13.37 23.15
C ARG A 171 -3.84 -12.34 22.07
N GLU A 172 -2.95 -11.36 21.84
CA GLU A 172 -3.15 -10.36 20.79
C GLU A 172 -3.12 -10.97 19.39
N ILE A 173 -2.21 -11.91 19.11
CA ILE A 173 -2.18 -12.63 17.83
C ILE A 173 -3.49 -13.40 17.60
N GLN A 174 -4.03 -14.05 18.64
CA GLN A 174 -5.32 -14.75 18.53
C GLN A 174 -6.48 -13.79 18.28
N LYS A 175 -6.46 -12.62 18.93
CA LYS A 175 -7.46 -11.57 18.71
C LYS A 175 -7.42 -11.07 17.25
N LEU A 176 -6.24 -10.68 16.76
CA LEU A 176 -6.05 -10.23 15.37
C LEU A 176 -6.47 -11.31 14.37
N LYS A 177 -6.12 -12.58 14.64
CA LYS A 177 -6.57 -13.71 13.80
C LYS A 177 -8.09 -13.76 13.69
N LYS A 178 -8.79 -13.62 14.82
CA LYS A 178 -10.25 -13.63 14.86
C LYS A 178 -10.83 -12.43 14.11
N GLU A 179 -10.33 -11.22 14.35
CA GLU A 179 -10.79 -10.00 13.67
C GLU A 179 -10.64 -10.10 12.15
N LEU A 180 -9.49 -10.56 11.65
CA LEU A 180 -9.28 -10.74 10.21
C LEU A 180 -10.24 -11.77 9.60
N TYR A 181 -10.58 -12.83 10.34
CA TYR A 181 -11.57 -13.81 9.89
C TYR A 181 -12.97 -13.23 9.87
N GLU A 182 -13.36 -12.45 10.89
CA GLU A 182 -14.65 -11.77 10.93
C GLU A 182 -14.80 -10.77 9.78
N ILE A 183 -13.74 -10.02 9.45
CA ILE A 183 -13.71 -9.13 8.28
C ILE A 183 -13.93 -9.91 6.99
N ILE A 184 -13.16 -10.98 6.76
CA ILE A 184 -13.31 -11.80 5.55
C ILE A 184 -14.70 -12.41 5.48
N ALA A 185 -15.21 -12.94 6.60
CA ALA A 185 -16.53 -13.55 6.70
C ALA A 185 -17.64 -12.54 6.37
N HIS A 186 -17.58 -11.35 6.97
CA HIS A 186 -18.51 -10.26 6.72
C HIS A 186 -18.58 -9.89 5.24
N HIS A 187 -17.42 -9.69 4.60
CA HIS A 187 -17.34 -9.25 3.21
C HIS A 187 -17.64 -10.37 2.20
N SER A 188 -17.25 -11.61 2.49
CA SER A 188 -17.46 -12.76 1.60
C SER A 188 -18.81 -13.44 1.77
N GLY A 189 -19.47 -13.26 2.91
CA GLY A 189 -20.70 -13.97 3.28
C GLY A 189 -20.49 -15.46 3.62
N GLN A 190 -19.27 -15.84 4.01
CA GLN A 190 -18.86 -17.20 4.40
C GLN A 190 -18.44 -17.27 5.86
#